data_AF-A0A7V9FG12-F1
#
_entry.id   AF-A0A7V9FG12-F1
#
_cell.length_a   1.000
_cell.length_b   1.000
_cell.length_c   1.000
_cell.angle_alpha   90.00
_cell.angle_beta   90.00
_cell.angle_gamma   90.00
#
_symmetry.space_group_name_H-M   'P 1'
#
loop_
_entity.id
_entity.type
_entity.pdbx_description
1 polymer ?
#
loop_
_entity_poly.entity_id
_entity_poly.type
_entity_poly.pdbx_seq_one_letter_code
_entity_poly.pdbx_strand_id
1 'polypeptide(L)'
;VALFFLAFLPQFVNAPRGHVAEQMLVLGAVFTVLAFGVDLVVALVASSAGDWLRQRPRARRAQKWLTGGVYISLGLGTALAGSDRK
;
A
#
# COMPACT_ATOMS: atom_id res chain seq x y z
N VAL A 1 10.17 0.17 3.14
CA VAL A 1 9.60 1.14 4.10
C VAL A 1 10.56 1.47 5.25
N ALA A 2 11.13 0.50 5.97
CA ALA A 2 12.07 0.81 7.08
C ALA A 2 13.26 1.71 6.68
N LEU A 3 13.84 1.51 5.49
CA LEU A 3 14.90 2.37 4.96
C LEU A 3 14.45 3.82 4.71
N PHE A 4 13.19 4.04 4.34
CA PHE A 4 12.64 5.39 4.19
C PHE A 4 12.61 6.10 5.56
N PHE A 5 12.12 5.44 6.59
CA PHE A 5 12.13 6.02 7.93
C PHE A 5 13.54 6.31 8.44
N LEU A 6 14.49 5.40 8.21
CA LEU A 6 15.87 5.61 8.62
C LEU A 6 16.55 6.77 7.87
N ALA A 7 16.15 7.04 6.62
CA ALA A 7 16.67 8.15 5.84
C ALA A 7 15.98 9.49 6.18
N PHE A 8 14.67 9.48 6.46
CA PHE A 8 13.86 10.70 6.56
C PHE A 8 13.43 11.05 7.99
N LEU A 9 13.45 10.16 8.99
CA LEU A 9 13.19 10.55 10.39
C LEU A 9 14.35 11.33 11.04
N PRO A 10 15.63 10.92 10.89
CA PRO A 10 16.73 11.60 11.58
C PRO A 10 16.87 13.08 11.18
N GLN A 11 16.48 13.45 9.97
CA GLN A 11 16.55 14.84 9.51
C GLN A 11 15.63 15.79 10.30
N PHE A 12 14.60 15.25 10.98
CA PHE A 12 13.66 16.02 11.80
C PHE A 12 14.00 15.98 13.29
N VAL A 13 15.04 15.25 13.68
CA VAL A 13 15.50 15.11 15.07
C VAL A 13 16.55 16.17 15.37
N ASN A 14 16.40 16.85 16.50
CA ASN A 14 17.37 17.82 16.98
C ASN A 14 18.23 17.19 18.08
N ALA A 15 19.37 16.61 17.69
CA ALA A 15 20.33 15.98 18.60
C ALA A 15 20.82 16.89 19.76
N PRO A 16 21.02 18.22 19.58
CA PRO A 16 21.48 19.09 20.67
C PRO A 16 20.40 19.38 21.74
N ARG A 17 19.13 19.06 21.48
CA ARG A 17 17.99 19.50 22.29
C ARG A 17 17.37 18.39 23.16
N GLY A 18 17.91 17.17 23.17
CA GLY A 18 17.42 16.08 24.04
C GLY A 18 17.72 14.66 23.52
N HIS A 19 17.06 13.66 24.12
CA HIS A 19 17.24 12.25 23.76
C HIS A 19 16.66 11.93 22.37
N VAL A 20 17.55 11.62 21.43
CA VAL A 20 17.22 11.27 20.03
C VAL A 20 16.23 10.10 19.95
N ALA A 21 16.37 9.08 20.80
CA ALA A 21 15.50 7.90 20.78
C ALA A 21 14.02 8.24 21.06
N GLU A 22 13.76 9.14 22.01
CA GLU A 22 12.39 9.58 22.34
C GLU A 22 11.78 10.39 21.19
N GLN A 23 12.55 11.30 20.59
CA GLN A 23 12.10 12.08 19.43
C GLN A 23 11.77 11.17 18.25
N MET A 24 12.59 10.14 17.99
CA MET A 24 12.34 9.15 16.96
C MET A 24 11.06 8.34 17.22
N LEU A 25 10.83 7.94 18.47
CA LEU A 25 9.64 7.16 18.85
C LEU A 25 8.37 7.98 18.67
N VAL A 26 8.36 9.25 19.11
CA VAL A 26 7.24 10.17 18.90
C VAL A 26 6.98 10.39 17.41
N LEU A 27 8.03 10.65 16.62
CA LEU A 27 7.87 10.95 15.20
C LEU A 27 7.41 9.71 14.41
N GLY A 28 7.90 8.52 14.77
CA GLY A 28 7.41 7.25 14.25
C GLY A 28 5.95 7.01 14.60
N ALA A 29 5.53 7.28 15.84
CA ALA A 29 4.14 7.14 16.26
C ALA A 29 3.21 8.08 15.49
N VAL A 30 3.59 9.36 15.34
CA VAL A 30 2.84 10.34 14.55
C VAL A 30 2.67 9.87 13.11
N PHE A 31 3.75 9.40 12.48
CA PHE A 31 3.68 8.87 11.12
C PHE A 31 2.74 7.65 11.05
N THR A 32 2.83 6.71 11.98
CA THR A 32 1.97 5.52 11.99
C THR A 32 0.50 5.90 12.08
N VAL A 33 0.15 6.88 12.93
CA VAL A 33 -1.24 7.38 13.03
C VAL A 33 -1.70 8.01 11.71
N LEU A 34 -0.85 8.80 11.07
CA LEU A 34 -1.16 9.40 9.77
C LEU A 34 -1.34 8.35 8.67
N ALA A 35 -0.41 7.40 8.57
CA ALA A 35 -0.48 6.30 7.62
C ALA A 35 -1.76 5.48 7.82
N PHE A 36 -2.06 5.12 9.06
CA PHE A 36 -3.29 4.42 9.41
C PHE A 36 -4.54 5.22 9.05
N GLY A 37 -4.54 6.55 9.28
CA GLY A 37 -5.65 7.42 8.87
C GLY A 37 -5.86 7.43 7.36
N VAL A 38 -4.79 7.50 6.58
CA VAL A 38 -4.85 7.41 5.11
C VAL A 38 -5.39 6.04 4.68
N ASP A 39 -4.87 4.96 5.25
CA ASP A 39 -5.33 3.60 4.96
C ASP A 39 -6.82 3.42 5.29
N LEU A 40 -7.29 4.01 6.40
CA LEU A 40 -8.69 3.97 6.78
C LEU A 40 -9.58 4.74 5.79
N VAL A 41 -9.16 5.94 5.36
CA VAL A 41 -9.88 6.70 4.33
C VAL A 41 -9.97 5.90 3.04
N VAL A 42 -8.85 5.33 2.60
CA VAL A 42 -8.81 4.48 1.41
C VAL A 42 -9.73 3.26 1.58
N ALA A 43 -9.70 2.61 2.73
CA ALA A 43 -10.55 1.46 3.02
C ALA A 43 -12.05 1.81 2.99
N LEU A 44 -12.45 2.95 3.55
CA LEU A 44 -13.83 3.43 3.55
C LEU A 44 -14.31 3.81 2.14
N VAL A 45 -13.45 4.46 1.36
CA VAL A 45 -13.76 4.77 -0.05
C VAL A 45 -13.88 3.48 -0.86
N ALA A 46 -12.97 2.52 -0.65
CA ALA A 46 -12.99 1.23 -1.31
C ALA A 46 -14.21 0.39 -0.90
N SER A 47 -14.64 0.44 0.36
CA SER A 47 -15.84 -0.26 0.81
C SER A 47 -17.11 0.32 0.19
N SER A 48 -17.21 1.66 0.12
CA SER A 48 -18.32 2.32 -0.58
C SER A 48 -18.37 1.95 -2.07
N ALA A 49 -17.21 1.94 -2.74
CA ALA A 49 -17.10 1.48 -4.12
C ALA A 49 -17.47 -0.01 -4.27
N GLY A 50 -17.09 -0.84 -3.29
CA GLY A 50 -17.44 -2.26 -3.21
C GLY A 50 -18.94 -2.51 -3.05
N ASP A 51 -19.62 -1.70 -2.24
CA ASP A 51 -21.07 -1.78 -2.07
C ASP A 51 -21.82 -1.34 -3.33
N TRP A 52 -21.37 -0.26 -3.98
CA TRP A 52 -21.87 0.13 -5.30
C TRP A 52 -21.66 -0.96 -6.36
N LEU A 53 -20.50 -1.61 -6.34
CA LEU A 53 -20.16 -2.72 -7.23
C LEU A 53 -21.05 -3.95 -6.99
N ARG A 54 -21.42 -4.22 -5.72
CA ARG A 54 -22.37 -5.28 -5.36
C ARG A 54 -23.77 -5.02 -5.88
N GLN A 55 -24.21 -3.77 -5.89
CA GLN A 55 -25.54 -3.38 -6.40
C GLN A 55 -25.64 -3.44 -7.93
N ARG A 56 -24.51 -3.41 -8.67
CA ARG A 56 -24.49 -3.45 -10.15
C ARG A 56 -23.96 -4.79 -10.70
N PRO A 57 -24.82 -5.67 -11.25
CA PRO A 57 -24.41 -6.98 -11.77
C PRO A 57 -23.44 -6.91 -12.96
N ARG A 58 -23.53 -5.86 -13.80
CA ARG A 58 -22.58 -5.63 -14.90
C ARG A 58 -21.17 -5.33 -14.41
N ALA A 59 -21.05 -4.55 -13.33
CA ALA A 59 -19.76 -4.15 -12.78
C ALA A 59 -19.08 -5.31 -12.05
N ARG A 60 -19.85 -6.16 -11.34
CA ARG A 60 -19.35 -7.46 -10.83
C ARG A 60 -18.81 -8.37 -11.93
N ARG A 61 -19.45 -8.39 -13.10
CA ARG A 61 -18.97 -9.18 -14.25
C ARG A 61 -17.66 -8.62 -14.79
N ALA A 62 -17.56 -7.29 -14.94
CA ALA A 62 -16.32 -6.62 -15.34
C ALA A 62 -15.15 -6.91 -14.37
N GLN A 63 -15.40 -6.87 -13.05
CA GLN A 63 -14.40 -7.22 -12.04
C GLN A 63 -13.86 -8.65 -12.24
N LYS A 64 -14.74 -9.63 -12.47
CA LYS A 64 -14.32 -11.02 -12.72
C LYS A 64 -13.44 -11.15 -13.97
N TRP A 65 -13.81 -10.47 -15.06
CA TRP A 65 -13.01 -10.49 -16.29
C TRP A 65 -11.66 -9.80 -16.11
N LEU A 66 -11.61 -8.68 -15.38
CA LEU A 66 -10.36 -7.99 -15.05
C LEU A 66 -9.43 -8.88 -14.22
N THR A 67 -9.93 -9.49 -13.13
CA THR A 67 -9.11 -10.38 -12.30
C THR A 67 -8.60 -11.58 -13.09
N GLY A 68 -9.46 -12.21 -13.90
CA GLY A 68 -9.04 -13.30 -14.79
C GLY A 68 -7.98 -12.86 -15.81
N GLY A 69 -8.17 -11.69 -16.42
CA GLY A 69 -7.20 -11.11 -17.37
C GLY A 69 -5.84 -10.84 -16.73
N VAL A 70 -5.80 -10.32 -15.50
CA VAL A 70 -4.56 -10.09 -14.75
C VAL A 70 -3.85 -11.41 -14.43
N TYR A 71 -4.56 -12.45 -14.01
CA TYR A 71 -3.93 -13.75 -13.75
C TYR A 71 -3.41 -14.41 -15.03
N ILE A 72 -4.15 -14.31 -16.12
CA ILE A 72 -3.71 -14.81 -17.42
C ILE A 72 -2.47 -14.06 -17.89
N SER A 73 -2.43 -12.73 -17.78
CA SER A 73 -1.28 -11.93 -18.20
C SER A 73 -0.05 -12.19 -17.34
N LEU A 74 -0.20 -12.33 -16.02
CA LEU A 74 0.89 -12.73 -15.12
C LEU A 74 1.39 -14.15 -15.42
N GLY A 75 0.48 -15.08 -15.68
CA GLY A 75 0.83 -16.45 -16.07
C GLY A 75 1.59 -16.50 -17.38
N LEU A 76 1.15 -15.75 -18.40
CA LEU A 76 1.85 -15.62 -19.67
C LEU A 76 3.23 -14.97 -19.47
N GLY A 77 3.30 -13.87 -18.74
CA GLY A 77 4.55 -13.18 -18.44
C GLY A 77 5.54 -14.08 -17.71
N THR A 78 5.06 -14.90 -16.77
CA THR A 78 5.90 -15.88 -16.05
C THR A 78 6.35 -17.02 -16.95
N ALA A 79 5.46 -17.55 -17.80
CA ALA A 79 5.81 -18.60 -18.76
C ALA A 79 6.85 -18.13 -19.77
N LEU A 80 6.70 -16.90 -20.28
CA LEU A 80 7.62 -16.30 -21.24
C LEU A 80 8.95 -15.92 -20.58
N ALA A 81 8.93 -15.26 -19.42
CA ALA A 81 10.15 -14.90 -18.68
C ALA A 81 10.90 -16.13 -18.11
N GLY A 82 10.17 -17.19 -17.76
CA GLY A 82 10.75 -18.47 -17.35
C GLY A 82 11.30 -19.29 -18.51
N SER A 83 10.82 -19.05 -19.75
CA SER A 83 11.32 -19.73 -20.95
C SER A 83 12.67 -19.18 -21.43
N ASP A 84 13.08 -17.98 -21.01
CA ASP A 84 14.36 -17.34 -21.36
C ASP A 84 15.55 -17.85 -20.52
N ARG A 85 15.32 -18.78 -19.59
CA ARG A 85 16.34 -19.31 -18.67
C ARG A 85 16.67 -20.79 -18.90
N LYS A 86 16.58 -21.25 -20.15
CA LYS A 86 17.11 -22.54 -20.61
C LYS A 86 18.11 -22.32 -21.72
#